data_AF-A0A952SL35-F1
#
_entry.id   AF-A0A952SL35-F1
#
_cell.length_a   1.000
_cell.length_b   1.000
_cell.length_c   1.000
_cell.angle_alpha   90.00
_cell.angle_beta   90.00
_cell.angle_gamma   90.00
#
_symmetry.space_group_name_H-M   'P 1'
#
loop_
_entity.id
_entity.type
_entity.pdbx_description
1 polymer ?
#
loop_
_entity_poly.entity_id
_entity_poly.type
_entity_poly.pdbx_seq_one_letter_code
_entity_poly.pdbx_strand_id
1 'polypeptide(L)'
;MNIKLVVVAIVLSFASHVFAADVYTVQVGDVYYLWRLDGPNIRVKVREIDTRGSRVKVAYPDGEIRWVAASDLKTKDEAQNTDIGLGIAAVGTALLVCALTDACKEKPTQATPPPNRLDAASGGFRVTNGCRHPVRLAIHYRNQIGDWISRGWWNVGPNETTYLADSSNNRLATTAATWFYYAESTDQSNLVWKGERIIRYGNYDLPMIQETDKEGDSEWRLVCDGR
;
A
#
# COMPACT_ATOMS: atom_id res chain seq x y z
N MET A 1 -19.23 31.77 -45.57
CA MET A 1 -19.68 31.20 -44.29
C MET A 1 -18.43 30.67 -43.59
N ASN A 2 -17.90 31.41 -42.61
CA ASN A 2 -16.58 31.15 -42.02
C ASN A 2 -16.73 30.45 -40.66
N ILE A 3 -16.34 29.18 -40.58
CA ILE A 3 -16.32 28.41 -39.34
C ILE A 3 -15.00 28.71 -38.63
N LYS A 4 -15.07 29.41 -37.50
CA LYS A 4 -13.94 29.58 -36.59
C LYS A 4 -13.81 28.30 -35.74
N LEU A 5 -12.77 27.52 -36.01
CA LEU A 5 -12.41 26.35 -35.22
C LEU A 5 -11.73 26.83 -33.92
N VAL A 6 -12.39 26.62 -32.77
CA VAL A 6 -11.81 26.89 -31.45
C VAL A 6 -11.14 25.61 -30.97
N VAL A 7 -9.81 25.58 -30.97
CA VAL A 7 -9.03 24.49 -30.38
C VAL A 7 -8.93 24.75 -28.87
N VAL A 8 -9.70 24.00 -28.08
CA VAL A 8 -9.61 24.01 -26.62
C VAL A 8 -8.50 23.03 -26.23
N ALA A 9 -7.34 23.55 -25.86
CA ALA A 9 -6.26 22.76 -25.26
C ALA A 9 -6.64 22.47 -23.81
N ILE A 10 -7.16 21.27 -23.54
CA ILE A 10 -7.39 20.78 -22.18
C ILE A 10 -6.03 20.31 -21.64
N VAL A 11 -5.41 21.12 -20.78
CA VAL A 11 -4.23 20.72 -20.02
C VAL A 11 -4.70 19.81 -18.88
N LEU A 12 -4.66 18.51 -19.09
CA LEU A 12 -4.85 17.51 -18.04
C LEU A 12 -3.59 17.47 -17.16
N SER A 13 -3.61 18.17 -16.04
CA SER A 13 -2.62 18.02 -14.99
C SER A 13 -2.86 16.71 -14.25
N PHE A 14 -2.22 15.63 -14.73
CA PHE A 14 -2.14 14.40 -13.97
C PHE A 14 -1.21 14.62 -12.79
N ALA A 15 -1.77 14.72 -11.58
CA ALA A 15 -1.01 14.62 -10.35
C ALA A 15 -0.53 13.17 -10.20
N SER A 16 0.64 12.87 -10.76
CA SER A 16 1.32 11.59 -10.57
C SER A 16 1.71 11.47 -9.10
N HIS A 17 0.95 10.71 -8.32
CA HIS A 17 1.35 10.38 -6.96
C HIS A 17 2.46 9.34 -7.08
N VAL A 18 3.71 9.78 -6.86
CA VAL A 18 4.89 8.91 -6.95
C VAL A 18 4.91 8.04 -5.69
N PHE A 19 4.40 6.81 -5.80
CA PHE A 19 4.36 5.83 -4.70
C PHE A 19 5.78 5.43 -4.32
N ALA A 20 6.32 6.05 -3.27
CA ALA A 20 7.65 5.85 -2.71
C ALA A 20 7.63 4.72 -1.66
N ALA A 21 8.64 3.86 -1.61
CA ALA A 21 8.74 2.88 -0.53
C ALA A 21 9.00 3.59 0.82
N ASP A 22 8.23 3.23 1.84
CA ASP A 22 8.46 3.67 3.22
C ASP A 22 9.67 2.92 3.79
N VAL A 23 10.60 3.64 4.42
CA VAL A 23 11.80 3.08 5.07
C VAL A 23 11.46 1.96 6.07
N TYR A 24 10.28 2.01 6.71
CA TYR A 24 9.85 0.99 7.67
C TYR A 24 9.39 -0.33 7.02
N THR A 25 9.17 -0.33 5.70
CA THR A 25 8.76 -1.52 4.94
C THR A 25 9.92 -2.22 4.23
N VAL A 26 11.07 -1.56 4.15
CA VAL A 26 12.28 -2.09 3.52
C VAL A 26 12.93 -3.11 4.46
N GLN A 27 13.38 -4.25 3.92
CA GLN A 27 14.12 -5.25 4.69
C GLN A 27 15.54 -5.44 4.15
N VAL A 28 16.50 -5.72 5.03
CA VAL A 28 17.88 -6.04 4.63
C VAL A 28 17.90 -7.38 3.90
N GLY A 29 18.53 -7.41 2.73
CA GLY A 29 18.58 -8.59 1.87
C GLY A 29 17.55 -8.59 0.74
N ASP A 30 16.49 -7.79 0.85
CA ASP A 30 15.49 -7.66 -0.20
C ASP A 30 16.01 -6.89 -1.42
N VAL A 31 15.28 -7.03 -2.52
CA VAL A 31 15.63 -6.44 -3.80
C VAL A 31 14.54 -5.46 -4.24
N TYR A 32 14.96 -4.23 -4.51
CA TYR A 32 14.11 -3.12 -4.94
C TYR A 32 14.59 -2.57 -6.28
N TYR A 33 13.80 -1.67 -6.86
CA TYR A 33 14.13 -0.94 -8.07
C TYR A 33 14.30 0.54 -7.73
N LEU A 34 15.47 1.08 -8.02
CA LEU A 34 15.74 2.49 -7.85
C LEU A 34 15.22 3.23 -9.08
N TRP A 35 14.33 4.19 -8.85
CA TRP A 35 13.76 5.01 -9.91
C TRP A 35 14.80 5.97 -10.52
N ARG A 36 14.76 6.12 -11.85
CA ARG A 36 15.61 7.06 -12.60
C ARG A 36 14.77 7.88 -13.56
N LEU A 37 15.13 9.16 -13.69
CA LEU A 37 14.55 10.07 -14.67
C LEU A 37 15.06 9.84 -16.09
N ASP A 38 16.30 9.35 -16.21
CA ASP A 38 17.09 9.34 -17.44
C ASP A 38 17.30 7.94 -18.02
N GLY A 39 16.55 6.93 -17.55
CA GLY A 39 16.72 5.57 -18.02
C GLY A 39 15.87 4.56 -17.27
N PRO A 40 16.10 3.25 -17.53
CA PRO A 40 15.38 2.20 -16.85
C PRO A 40 15.70 2.18 -15.35
N ASN A 41 14.73 1.73 -14.57
CA ASN A 41 14.91 1.52 -13.15
C ASN A 41 16.02 0.49 -12.88
N ILE A 42 16.84 0.73 -11.86
CA ILE A 42 17.99 -0.13 -11.53
C ILE A 42 17.61 -1.08 -10.40
N ARG A 43 17.81 -2.37 -10.60
CA ARG A 43 17.63 -3.38 -9.56
C ARG A 43 18.76 -3.31 -8.53
N VAL A 44 18.43 -3.10 -7.26
CA VAL A 44 19.40 -2.93 -6.16
C VAL A 44 19.06 -3.83 -4.97
N LYS A 45 20.07 -4.33 -4.25
CA LYS A 45 19.88 -5.17 -3.06
C LYS A 45 20.13 -4.37 -1.78
N VAL A 46 19.21 -4.42 -0.83
CA VAL A 46 19.34 -3.69 0.44
C VAL A 46 20.40 -4.36 1.32
N ARG A 47 21.30 -3.54 1.89
CA ARG A 47 22.38 -3.96 2.78
C ARG A 47 22.21 -3.46 4.21
N GLU A 48 21.70 -2.24 4.37
CA GLU A 48 21.58 -1.57 5.66
C GLU A 48 20.44 -0.56 5.59
N ILE A 49 19.81 -0.27 6.72
CA ILE A 49 18.67 0.67 6.81
C ILE A 49 18.96 1.66 7.92
N ASP A 50 18.87 2.96 7.61
CA ASP A 50 18.90 4.05 8.58
C ASP A 50 17.50 4.65 8.68
N THR A 51 16.75 4.18 9.68
CA THR A 51 15.38 4.64 9.95
C THR A 51 15.32 6.08 10.45
N ARG A 52 16.40 6.60 11.06
CA ARG A 52 16.44 7.99 11.56
C ARG A 52 16.67 8.97 10.41
N GLY A 53 17.53 8.60 9.46
CA GLY A 53 17.81 9.39 8.27
C GLY A 53 16.83 9.17 7.12
N SER A 54 15.91 8.19 7.22
CA SER A 54 15.04 7.73 6.12
C SER A 54 15.82 7.32 4.87
N ARG A 55 16.97 6.67 5.06
CA ARG A 55 17.87 6.25 3.98
C ARG A 55 18.13 4.75 4.03
N VAL A 56 18.41 4.19 2.86
CA VAL A 56 18.69 2.77 2.69
C VAL A 56 20.02 2.64 1.97
N LYS A 57 20.91 1.81 2.52
CA LYS A 57 22.16 1.45 1.88
C LYS A 57 21.91 0.29 0.95
N VAL A 58 22.16 0.49 -0.34
CA VAL A 58 21.88 -0.49 -1.38
C VAL A 58 23.14 -0.85 -2.13
N ALA A 59 23.21 -2.10 -2.60
CA ALA A 59 24.25 -2.61 -3.47
C ALA A 59 23.72 -2.70 -4.91
N TYR A 60 24.47 -2.11 -5.84
CA TYR A 60 24.21 -2.08 -7.27
C TYR A 60 24.71 -3.35 -7.96
N PRO A 61 24.23 -3.64 -9.18
CA PRO A 61 24.71 -4.80 -9.95
C PRO A 61 26.20 -4.74 -10.31
N ASP A 62 26.77 -3.55 -10.42
CA ASP A 62 28.20 -3.32 -10.69
C ASP A 62 29.09 -3.44 -9.44
N GLY A 63 28.50 -3.69 -8.27
CA GLY A 63 29.19 -3.79 -6.99
C GLY A 63 29.31 -2.47 -6.23
N GLU A 64 28.88 -1.33 -6.79
CA GLU A 64 28.81 -0.07 -6.04
C GLU A 64 27.87 -0.23 -4.83
N ILE A 65 28.21 0.40 -3.70
CA ILE A 65 27.36 0.46 -2.52
C ILE A 65 27.15 1.92 -2.15
N ARG A 66 25.89 2.36 -2.07
CA ARG A 66 25.58 3.75 -1.74
C ARG A 66 24.31 3.90 -0.92
N TRP A 67 24.20 5.01 -0.20
CA TRP A 67 23.00 5.40 0.52
C TRP A 67 22.03 6.16 -0.39
N VAL A 68 20.81 5.64 -0.56
CA VAL A 68 19.71 6.27 -1.31
C VAL A 68 18.57 6.64 -0.36
N ALA A 69 17.69 7.56 -0.78
CA ALA A 69 16.47 7.82 -0.03
C ALA A 69 15.55 6.59 -0.15
N ALA A 70 14.87 6.22 0.93
CA ALA A 70 13.91 5.11 0.88
C ALA A 70 12.82 5.36 -0.18
N SER A 71 12.44 6.63 -0.35
CA SER A 71 11.44 7.06 -1.32
C SER A 71 11.78 6.80 -2.79
N ASP A 72 13.06 6.66 -3.09
CA ASP A 72 13.55 6.39 -4.45
C ASP A 72 13.44 4.90 -4.80
N LEU A 73 13.22 4.04 -3.80
CA LEU A 73 13.02 2.62 -4.00
C LEU A 73 11.56 2.33 -4.34
N LYS A 74 11.38 1.46 -5.33
CA LYS A 74 10.11 0.92 -5.80
C LYS A 74 10.13 -0.59 -5.68
N THR A 75 8.98 -1.17 -5.40
CA THR A 75 8.78 -2.61 -5.53
C THR A 75 8.82 -3.02 -7.01
N LYS A 76 8.94 -4.33 -7.27
CA LYS A 76 8.94 -4.86 -8.64
C LYS A 76 7.67 -4.46 -9.41
N ASP A 77 6.52 -4.56 -8.75
CA ASP A 77 5.22 -4.31 -9.38
C ASP A 77 5.04 -2.81 -9.67
N GLU A 78 5.51 -1.94 -8.77
CA GLU A 78 5.52 -0.49 -9.00
C GLU A 78 6.43 -0.09 -10.17
N ALA A 79 7.64 -0.66 -10.23
CA ALA A 79 8.60 -0.36 -11.29
C ALA A 79 8.04 -0.69 -12.69
N GLN A 80 7.33 -1.82 -12.81
CA GLN A 80 6.70 -2.24 -14.07
C GLN A 80 5.55 -1.32 -14.50
N ASN A 81 4.81 -0.75 -13.54
CA ASN A 81 3.71 0.17 -13.83
C ASN A 81 4.21 1.56 -14.25
N THR A 82 5.36 2.02 -13.73
CA THR A 82 5.94 3.32 -14.12
C THR A 82 6.54 3.35 -15.53
N ASP A 83 7.04 2.22 -16.04
CA ASP A 83 7.62 2.15 -17.39
C ASP A 83 6.58 2.31 -18.51
N ILE A 84 5.29 2.11 -18.22
CA ILE A 84 4.20 2.26 -19.19
C ILE A 84 3.87 3.75 -19.44
N GLY A 85 4.14 4.63 -18.49
CA GLY A 85 3.76 6.06 -18.55
C GLY A 85 4.59 6.92 -19.51
N LEU A 86 5.86 6.55 -19.78
CA LEU A 86 6.75 7.30 -20.68
C LEU A 86 6.72 6.77 -22.13
N GLY A 87 6.04 5.65 -22.38
CA GLY A 87 5.91 5.08 -23.72
C GLY A 87 4.90 5.77 -24.64
N ILE A 88 3.93 6.52 -24.10
CA ILE A 88 2.77 6.98 -24.90
C ILE A 88 3.10 8.17 -25.82
N ALA A 89 4.26 8.81 -25.67
CA ALA A 89 4.72 9.83 -26.63
C ALA A 89 5.39 9.24 -27.89
N ALA A 90 5.72 7.94 -27.92
CA ALA A 90 6.46 7.31 -29.03
C ALA A 90 5.69 6.19 -29.77
N VAL A 91 4.56 5.69 -29.25
CA VAL A 91 3.75 4.66 -29.97
C VAL A 91 2.75 5.28 -30.98
N GLY A 92 2.95 6.54 -31.36
CA GLY A 92 2.25 7.15 -32.49
C GLY A 92 2.74 6.67 -33.87
N THR A 93 3.87 5.96 -33.94
CA THR A 93 4.51 5.63 -35.24
C THR A 93 4.86 4.17 -35.45
N ALA A 94 4.78 3.30 -34.43
CA ALA A 94 5.13 1.88 -34.56
C ALA A 94 3.95 0.94 -34.88
N LEU A 95 2.70 1.41 -34.75
CA LEU A 95 1.52 0.57 -35.04
C LEU A 95 1.14 0.49 -36.53
N LEU A 96 1.90 1.12 -37.44
CA LEU A 96 1.61 1.05 -38.89
C LEU A 96 2.41 -0.04 -39.64
N VAL A 97 3.39 -0.71 -39.01
CA VAL A 97 4.26 -1.67 -39.72
C VAL A 97 3.86 -3.13 -39.49
N CYS A 98 3.11 -3.46 -38.43
CA CYS A 98 2.68 -4.83 -38.18
C CYS A 98 1.42 -5.27 -38.97
N ALA A 99 0.78 -4.36 -39.72
CA ALA A 99 -0.40 -4.67 -40.52
C ALA A 99 -0.08 -5.26 -41.92
N LEU A 100 1.21 -5.36 -42.30
CA LEU A 100 1.61 -5.70 -43.68
C LEU A 100 2.41 -7.00 -43.82
N THR A 101 2.66 -7.75 -42.75
CA THR A 101 3.37 -9.04 -42.86
C THR A 101 2.69 -10.13 -42.03
N ASP A 102 2.45 -11.29 -42.65
CA ASP A 102 1.91 -12.53 -42.04
C ASP A 102 2.86 -13.15 -40.99
N ALA A 103 3.94 -12.46 -40.60
CA ALA A 103 5.01 -12.95 -39.74
C ALA A 103 4.66 -12.97 -38.23
N CYS A 104 3.48 -12.49 -37.83
CA CYS A 104 3.05 -12.43 -36.41
C CYS A 104 1.96 -13.46 -36.05
N LYS A 105 2.00 -14.66 -36.65
CA LYS A 105 1.02 -15.73 -36.38
C LYS A 105 1.35 -16.63 -35.19
N GLU A 106 2.47 -16.42 -34.52
CA GLU A 106 2.71 -17.06 -33.22
C GLU A 106 2.02 -16.23 -32.14
N LYS A 107 0.79 -16.64 -31.83
CA LYS A 107 0.03 -16.15 -30.69
C LYS A 107 0.89 -16.42 -29.44
N PRO A 108 1.45 -15.39 -28.79
CA PRO A 108 2.23 -15.61 -27.58
C PRO A 108 1.30 -16.35 -26.62
N THR A 109 1.72 -17.54 -26.18
CA THR A 109 1.06 -18.17 -25.04
C THR A 109 1.39 -17.27 -23.87
N GLN A 110 0.49 -16.31 -23.62
CA GLN A 110 0.49 -15.50 -22.42
C GLN A 110 0.50 -16.52 -21.28
N ALA A 111 1.65 -16.65 -20.62
CA ALA A 111 1.67 -17.15 -19.26
C ALA A 111 0.61 -16.32 -18.55
N THR A 112 -0.42 -16.99 -18.04
CA THR A 112 -1.37 -16.34 -17.15
C THR A 112 -0.52 -15.60 -16.13
N PRO A 113 -0.67 -14.27 -15.99
CA PRO A 113 -0.01 -13.54 -14.93
C PRO A 113 -0.25 -14.35 -13.65
N PRO A 114 0.79 -14.58 -12.81
CA PRO A 114 0.52 -15.15 -11.49
C PRO A 114 -0.64 -14.33 -10.91
N PRO A 115 -1.70 -14.99 -10.37
CA PRO A 115 -2.90 -14.30 -9.92
C PRO A 115 -2.46 -13.09 -9.12
N ASN A 116 -2.88 -11.91 -9.59
CA ASN A 116 -2.41 -10.65 -9.08
C ASN A 116 -2.73 -10.65 -7.59
N ARG A 117 -1.71 -10.84 -6.74
CA ARG A 117 -1.93 -11.00 -5.29
C ARG A 117 -2.43 -9.70 -4.63
N LEU A 118 -2.57 -8.64 -5.44
CA LEU A 118 -3.29 -7.40 -5.15
C LEU A 118 -4.83 -7.55 -5.15
N ASP A 119 -5.37 -8.71 -5.53
CA ASP A 119 -6.78 -9.04 -5.35
C ASP A 119 -7.10 -9.48 -3.89
N ALA A 120 -6.07 -9.61 -3.04
CA ALA A 120 -6.21 -9.90 -1.61
C ALA A 120 -6.37 -8.59 -0.81
N ALA A 121 -7.46 -8.49 -0.04
CA ALA A 121 -7.84 -7.37 0.83
C ALA A 121 -8.43 -6.11 0.16
N SER A 122 -9.29 -6.23 -0.85
CA SER A 122 -10.25 -5.14 -1.14
C SER A 122 -11.43 -5.09 -0.14
N GLY A 123 -11.46 -6.00 0.83
CA GLY A 123 -12.44 -6.05 1.92
C GLY A 123 -12.12 -4.98 2.96
N GLY A 124 -13.12 -4.17 3.32
CA GLY A 124 -12.91 -3.22 4.41
C GLY A 124 -12.78 -3.93 5.75
N PHE A 125 -12.03 -3.34 6.69
CA PHE A 125 -11.83 -3.92 8.02
C PHE A 125 -13.16 -4.19 8.73
N ARG A 126 -13.37 -5.44 9.15
CA ARG A 126 -14.55 -5.85 9.91
C ARG A 126 -14.12 -6.40 11.27
N VAL A 127 -14.66 -5.81 12.32
CA VAL A 127 -14.35 -6.20 13.69
C VAL A 127 -15.60 -6.72 14.37
N THR A 128 -15.47 -7.86 15.05
CA THR A 128 -16.50 -8.37 15.96
C THR A 128 -16.04 -8.19 17.40
N ASN A 129 -16.81 -7.45 18.20
CA ASN A 129 -16.63 -7.44 19.64
C ASN A 129 -17.29 -8.70 20.22
N GLY A 130 -16.54 -9.78 20.34
CA GLY A 130 -16.99 -11.00 21.01
C GLY A 130 -16.97 -10.92 22.53
N CYS A 131 -16.65 -9.76 23.11
CA CYS A 131 -16.71 -9.53 24.54
C CYS A 131 -18.08 -8.98 24.98
N ARG A 132 -18.46 -9.25 26.24
CA ARG A 132 -19.71 -8.76 26.84
C ARG A 132 -19.67 -7.28 27.25
N HIS A 133 -18.51 -6.65 27.15
CA HIS A 133 -18.26 -5.26 27.52
C HIS A 133 -18.18 -4.40 26.25
N PRO A 134 -18.79 -3.21 26.19
CA PRO A 134 -18.60 -2.29 25.08
C PRO A 134 -17.14 -1.84 25.03
N VAL A 135 -16.60 -1.69 23.82
CA VAL A 135 -15.20 -1.30 23.60
C VAL A 135 -15.09 -0.10 22.69
N ARG A 136 -13.99 0.64 22.82
CA ARG A 136 -13.54 1.60 21.80
C ARG A 136 -12.26 1.10 21.15
N LEU A 137 -12.15 1.27 19.84
CA LEU A 137 -11.08 0.71 19.00
C LEU A 137 -10.32 1.81 18.26
N ALA A 138 -9.00 1.67 18.19
CA ALA A 138 -8.11 2.38 17.28
C ALA A 138 -7.35 1.37 16.41
N ILE A 139 -7.04 1.76 15.17
CA ILE A 139 -6.33 0.92 14.20
C ILE A 139 -5.21 1.72 13.54
N HIS A 140 -4.09 1.06 13.26
CA HIS A 140 -2.99 1.57 12.44
C HIS A 140 -2.74 0.60 11.29
N TYR A 141 -2.91 1.07 10.06
CA TYR A 141 -2.92 0.22 8.88
C TYR A 141 -2.30 0.94 7.68
N ARG A 142 -1.91 0.16 6.68
CA ARG A 142 -1.42 0.68 5.41
C ARG A 142 -2.60 0.95 4.47
N ASN A 143 -2.84 2.19 4.09
CA ASN A 143 -3.95 2.52 3.19
C ASN A 143 -3.69 2.05 1.75
N GLN A 144 -4.64 2.29 0.85
CA GLN A 144 -4.53 1.89 -0.57
C GLN A 144 -3.40 2.56 -1.34
N ILE A 145 -2.90 3.72 -0.88
CA ILE A 145 -1.76 4.42 -1.46
C ILE A 145 -0.42 4.02 -0.83
N GLY A 146 -0.44 3.08 0.12
CA GLY A 146 0.77 2.53 0.74
C GLY A 146 1.25 3.27 1.98
N ASP A 147 0.55 4.29 2.47
CA ASP A 147 0.93 5.02 3.68
C ASP A 147 0.39 4.36 4.94
N TRP A 148 1.20 4.32 5.99
CA TRP A 148 0.78 3.92 7.32
C TRP A 148 0.01 5.04 8.02
N ILE A 149 -1.26 4.80 8.33
CA ILE A 149 -2.14 5.78 8.98
C ILE A 149 -2.83 5.19 10.20
N SER A 150 -3.01 6.03 11.22
CA SER A 150 -3.75 5.70 12.43
C SER A 150 -5.14 6.34 12.43
N ARG A 151 -6.17 5.57 12.77
CA ARG A 151 -7.58 5.99 12.83
C ARG A 151 -8.27 5.42 14.08
N GLY A 152 -9.33 6.06 14.53
CA GLY A 152 -10.06 5.78 15.78
C GLY A 152 -10.99 6.97 16.10
N TRP A 153 -11.81 6.95 17.15
CA TRP A 153 -12.16 5.85 18.05
C TRP A 153 -13.54 5.30 17.64
N TRP A 154 -13.63 4.03 17.22
CA TRP A 154 -14.94 3.40 16.97
C TRP A 154 -15.46 2.74 18.23
N ASN A 155 -16.71 2.99 18.57
CA ASN A 155 -17.39 2.27 19.64
C ASN A 155 -18.03 1.00 19.05
N VAL A 156 -17.78 -0.15 19.67
CA VAL A 156 -18.34 -1.43 19.26
C VAL A 156 -19.02 -2.05 20.48
N GLY A 157 -20.33 -2.21 20.41
CA GLY A 157 -21.15 -2.78 21.48
C GLY A 157 -20.86 -4.26 21.71
N PRO A 158 -21.35 -4.83 22.83
CA PRO A 158 -21.21 -6.25 23.12
C PRO A 158 -21.82 -7.14 22.03
N ASN A 159 -21.08 -8.14 21.56
CA ASN A 159 -21.48 -9.05 20.47
C ASN A 159 -21.78 -8.35 19.12
N GLU A 160 -21.45 -7.08 18.98
CA GLU A 160 -21.65 -6.33 17.75
C GLU A 160 -20.55 -6.65 16.74
N THR A 161 -20.91 -6.63 15.46
CA THR A 161 -19.95 -6.66 14.35
C THR A 161 -20.14 -5.43 13.49
N THR A 162 -19.05 -4.72 13.20
CA THR A 162 -19.10 -3.48 12.43
C THR A 162 -17.94 -3.38 11.44
N TYR A 163 -18.18 -2.65 10.35
CA TYR A 163 -17.13 -2.26 9.41
C TYR A 163 -16.53 -0.93 9.85
N LEU A 164 -15.20 -0.84 9.84
CA LEU A 164 -14.54 0.42 10.15
C LEU A 164 -14.67 1.37 8.97
N ALA A 165 -15.07 2.60 9.26
CA ALA A 165 -15.22 3.66 8.28
C ALA A 165 -14.60 4.97 8.78
N ASP A 166 -14.22 5.84 7.85
CA ASP A 166 -13.73 7.18 8.16
C ASP A 166 -14.89 8.13 8.58
N SER A 167 -14.57 9.40 8.85
CA SER A 167 -15.55 10.43 9.23
C SER A 167 -16.58 10.75 8.15
N SER A 168 -16.31 10.35 6.90
CA SER A 168 -17.20 10.50 5.75
C SER A 168 -17.99 9.23 5.45
N ASN A 169 -17.94 8.23 6.36
CA ASN A 169 -18.59 6.93 6.24
C ASN A 169 -18.07 6.07 5.07
N ASN A 170 -16.86 6.35 4.58
CA ASN A 170 -16.20 5.47 3.62
C ASN A 170 -15.52 4.34 4.38
N ARG A 171 -15.74 3.09 3.95
CA ARG A 171 -15.07 1.93 4.55
C ARG A 171 -13.56 2.09 4.41
N LEU A 172 -12.86 1.82 5.49
CA LEU A 172 -11.41 1.74 5.47
C LEU A 172 -11.00 0.55 4.60
N ALA A 173 -9.95 0.72 3.80
CA ALA A 173 -9.40 -0.34 2.95
C ALA A 173 -7.89 -0.35 3.06
N THR A 174 -7.30 -1.54 2.95
CA THR A 174 -5.86 -1.74 3.04
C THR A 174 -5.36 -2.58 1.86
N THR A 175 -4.07 -2.47 1.55
CA THR A 175 -3.38 -3.37 0.62
C THR A 175 -2.42 -4.30 1.35
N ALA A 176 -2.32 -4.18 2.69
CA ALA A 176 -1.42 -4.96 3.50
C ALA A 176 -2.16 -6.07 4.22
N ALA A 177 -1.55 -7.26 4.26
CA ALA A 177 -2.02 -8.37 5.09
C ALA A 177 -1.78 -8.16 6.59
N THR A 178 -1.16 -7.05 6.99
CA THR A 178 -0.80 -6.77 8.39
C THR A 178 -1.30 -5.39 8.79
N TRP A 179 -1.93 -5.31 9.95
CA TRP A 179 -2.31 -4.07 10.61
C TRP A 179 -2.09 -4.18 12.11
N PHE A 180 -2.29 -3.06 12.81
CA PHE A 180 -2.17 -3.00 14.26
C PHE A 180 -3.46 -2.43 14.84
N TYR A 181 -3.88 -2.89 16.00
CA TYR A 181 -5.03 -2.34 16.69
C TYR A 181 -4.81 -2.21 18.20
N TYR A 182 -5.56 -1.28 18.80
CA TYR A 182 -5.68 -1.12 20.23
C TYR A 182 -7.15 -1.02 20.57
N ALA A 183 -7.60 -1.70 21.62
CA ALA A 183 -8.96 -1.56 22.11
C ALA A 183 -8.99 -1.45 23.64
N GLU A 184 -10.03 -0.83 24.17
CA GLU A 184 -10.29 -0.83 25.61
C GLU A 184 -11.79 -0.75 25.90
N SER A 185 -12.19 -1.32 27.03
CA SER A 185 -13.56 -1.26 27.51
C SER A 185 -13.98 0.16 27.86
N THR A 186 -15.25 0.50 27.61
CA THR A 186 -15.80 1.83 27.95
C THR A 186 -16.74 1.82 29.17
N ASP A 187 -16.95 0.65 29.79
CA ASP A 187 -17.90 0.43 30.89
C ASP A 187 -17.24 0.22 32.27
N GLN A 188 -16.00 0.73 32.45
CA GLN A 188 -15.23 0.61 33.70
C GLN A 188 -14.78 -0.82 34.06
N SER A 189 -14.94 -1.80 33.16
CA SER A 189 -14.38 -3.15 33.36
C SER A 189 -12.84 -3.19 33.31
N ASN A 190 -12.20 -2.10 32.87
CA ASN A 190 -10.74 -1.94 32.77
C ASN A 190 -10.05 -3.00 31.89
N LEU A 191 -10.78 -3.55 30.92
CA LEU A 191 -10.21 -4.46 29.93
C LEU A 191 -9.50 -3.64 28.85
N VAL A 192 -8.30 -4.08 28.47
CA VAL A 192 -7.47 -3.46 27.44
C VAL A 192 -6.90 -4.56 26.56
N TRP A 193 -6.98 -4.37 25.24
CA TRP A 193 -6.34 -5.21 24.24
C TRP A 193 -5.13 -4.46 23.71
N LYS A 194 -3.93 -4.95 24.05
CA LYS A 194 -2.66 -4.25 23.78
C LYS A 194 -1.55 -5.19 23.36
N GLY A 195 -0.68 -4.71 22.49
CA GLY A 195 0.50 -5.46 22.04
C GLY A 195 1.81 -4.83 22.47
N GLU A 196 2.90 -5.26 21.84
CA GLU A 196 4.25 -4.80 22.18
C GLU A 196 4.65 -3.52 21.45
N ARG A 197 4.00 -3.21 20.33
CA ARG A 197 4.40 -2.11 19.45
C ARG A 197 3.72 -0.81 19.86
N ILE A 198 4.51 0.16 20.32
CA ILE A 198 4.00 1.51 20.61
C ILE A 198 3.79 2.28 19.30
N ILE A 199 2.55 2.69 19.04
CA ILE A 199 2.15 3.46 17.86
C ILE A 199 1.45 4.73 18.33
N ARG A 200 1.86 5.88 17.79
CA ARG A 200 1.27 7.17 18.13
C ARG A 200 -0.05 7.40 17.37
N TYR A 201 -1.09 7.77 18.11
CA TYR A 201 -2.39 8.20 17.58
C TYR A 201 -2.79 9.52 18.25
N GLY A 202 -2.68 10.63 17.52
CA GLY A 202 -2.83 11.97 18.10
C GLY A 202 -1.80 12.21 19.20
N ASN A 203 -2.28 12.40 20.44
CA ASN A 203 -1.45 12.61 21.63
C ASN A 203 -1.27 11.34 22.48
N TYR A 204 -1.73 10.18 21.99
CA TYR A 204 -1.67 8.92 22.71
C TYR A 204 -0.58 8.02 22.12
N ASP A 205 0.22 7.42 22.99
CA ASP A 205 1.12 6.32 22.66
C ASP A 205 0.41 5.01 22.99
N LEU A 206 -0.07 4.31 21.95
CA LEU A 206 -0.90 3.13 22.11
C LEU A 206 -0.06 1.86 21.90
N PRO A 207 0.03 0.95 22.88
CA PRO A 207 0.61 -0.37 22.70
C PRO A 207 -0.32 -1.25 21.85
N MET A 208 -0.12 -1.31 20.55
CA MET A 208 -1.04 -1.99 19.62
C MET A 208 -0.64 -3.46 19.38
N ILE A 209 -1.66 -4.32 19.26
CA ILE A 209 -1.55 -5.73 18.83
C ILE A 209 -1.36 -5.76 17.33
N GLN A 210 -0.41 -6.56 16.85
CA GLN A 210 -0.24 -6.83 15.43
C GLN A 210 -1.15 -7.97 15.00
N GLU A 211 -1.96 -7.74 13.98
CA GLU A 211 -2.74 -8.77 13.31
C GLU A 211 -2.18 -9.07 11.94
N THR A 212 -2.33 -10.31 11.50
CA THR A 212 -1.92 -10.74 10.16
C THR A 212 -3.00 -11.61 9.55
N ASP A 213 -3.62 -11.08 8.51
CA ASP A 213 -4.65 -11.74 7.74
C ASP A 213 -4.06 -12.81 6.84
N LYS A 214 -4.52 -14.03 7.08
CA LYS A 214 -4.13 -15.20 6.30
C LYS A 214 -5.12 -15.51 5.18
N GLU A 215 -6.35 -14.99 5.29
CA GLU A 215 -7.49 -15.33 4.44
C GLU A 215 -7.81 -14.22 3.43
N GLY A 216 -7.35 -12.99 3.68
CA GLY A 216 -7.52 -11.82 2.82
C GLY A 216 -8.85 -11.08 3.03
N ASP A 217 -9.56 -11.36 4.13
CA ASP A 217 -10.87 -10.79 4.46
C ASP A 217 -10.80 -9.60 5.44
N SER A 218 -9.65 -9.34 6.03
CA SER A 218 -9.41 -8.28 7.01
C SER A 218 -10.39 -8.30 8.20
N GLU A 219 -10.75 -9.51 8.64
CA GLU A 219 -11.65 -9.73 9.77
C GLU A 219 -10.90 -10.16 11.05
N TRP A 220 -11.33 -9.67 12.21
CA TRP A 220 -10.86 -10.19 13.50
C TRP A 220 -11.91 -10.06 14.60
N ARG A 221 -11.68 -10.80 15.69
CA ARG A 221 -12.61 -10.89 16.82
C ARG A 221 -11.91 -10.55 18.12
N LEU A 222 -12.49 -9.62 18.88
CA LEU A 222 -12.09 -9.31 20.26
C LEU A 222 -12.75 -10.30 21.22
N VAL A 223 -11.99 -10.84 22.17
CA VAL A 223 -12.46 -11.76 23.21
C VAL A 223 -12.13 -11.20 24.60
N CYS A 224 -12.90 -11.54 25.64
CA CYS A 224 -12.78 -10.93 26.98
C CYS A 224 -11.52 -11.33 27.80
N ASP A 225 -10.49 -11.90 27.20
CA ASP A 225 -9.27 -12.27 27.92
C ASP A 225 -8.20 -11.15 27.94
N GLY A 226 -8.46 -10.02 27.26
CA GLY A 226 -7.65 -8.80 27.36
C GLY A 226 -6.17 -9.01 27.04
N ARG A 227 -5.87 -9.78 25.99
CA ARG A 227 -4.49 -10.02 25.54
C ARG A 227 -3.82 -8.76 25.02
#